data_AF-A0A494XM89-F1
#
_entry.id   AF-A0A494XM89-F1
#
_cell.length_a   1.000
_cell.length_b   1.000
_cell.length_c   1.000
_cell.angle_alpha   90.00
_cell.angle_beta   90.00
_cell.angle_gamma   90.00
#
_symmetry.space_group_name_H-M   'P 1'
#
loop_
_entity.id
_entity.type
_entity.pdbx_description
1 polymer ?
#
loop_
_entity_poly.entity_id
_entity_poly.type
_entity_poly.pdbx_seq_one_letter_code
_entity_poly.pdbx_strand_id
1 'polypeptide(L)'
;MTDATWWIHSIGYGLCVAGAAYACGAAFALERFQPRKPAPAGAATRAVSVLKPLCGAEPRLLSNLDTFCRQTHPDYEIVFGVRSPVDPAIAVVETLRAMHPSRDITLVVDPSVHGSNPKVSNLINIASHARHDWLVLADSDISVDPDYLVDVCAPLADPCVGVVTCLYHARSASGFWARMGGEFIDGWFAPSVRVSAAMGSRNFGFGATLALRRDTLSAIGGFEALRNRLADDFWLAEYARRQGLHTVLSSVVVHTDVTEQRFAHLWQREIRWLRTIRTLNPVGFAFVFVTFSWPLIALGACLSHATPGFAIAGIGAAARLVSRWRTRARGDAGPPRLLDLALGPIRDLLLAAQWIAAFTGDHVLWRNTSLSLHDKAVDTSHPNAFE
;
A
#
# COMPACT_ATOMS: atom_id res chain seq x y z
N MET A 1 -23.54 -10.92 -41.86
CA MET A 1 -22.37 -10.46 -41.08
C MET A 1 -21.16 -11.11 -41.69
N THR A 2 -20.17 -10.33 -42.16
CA THR A 2 -18.88 -10.88 -42.60
C THR A 2 -18.13 -11.45 -41.40
N ASP A 3 -17.32 -12.49 -41.57
CA ASP A 3 -16.58 -13.14 -40.47
C ASP A 3 -15.79 -12.13 -39.60
N ALA A 4 -15.31 -11.04 -40.21
CA ALA A 4 -14.62 -9.95 -39.51
C ALA A 4 -15.51 -9.20 -38.48
N THR A 5 -16.80 -9.00 -38.77
CA THR A 5 -17.73 -8.30 -37.84
C THR A 5 -18.09 -9.16 -36.63
N TRP A 6 -18.13 -10.48 -36.80
CA TRP A 6 -18.42 -11.41 -35.71
C TRP A 6 -17.31 -11.42 -34.64
N TRP A 7 -16.04 -11.39 -35.05
CA TRP A 7 -14.91 -11.33 -34.11
C TRP A 7 -14.93 -10.05 -33.28
N ILE A 8 -15.22 -8.89 -33.89
CA ILE A 8 -15.30 -7.61 -33.19
C ILE A 8 -16.41 -7.62 -32.13
N HIS A 9 -17.60 -8.11 -32.49
CA HIS A 9 -18.72 -8.17 -31.55
C HIS A 9 -18.45 -9.14 -30.40
N SER A 10 -17.81 -10.28 -30.70
CA SER A 10 -17.43 -11.29 -29.70
C SER A 10 -16.37 -10.76 -28.73
N ILE A 11 -15.38 -10.01 -29.23
CA ILE A 11 -14.40 -9.30 -28.40
C ILE A 11 -15.12 -8.27 -27.51
N GLY A 12 -15.99 -7.45 -28.09
CA GLY A 12 -16.76 -6.46 -27.34
C GLY A 12 -17.56 -7.08 -26.20
N TYR A 13 -18.26 -8.18 -26.48
CA TYR A 13 -19.00 -8.94 -25.47
C TYR A 13 -18.07 -9.48 -24.37
N GLY A 14 -16.92 -10.05 -24.74
CA GLY A 14 -15.92 -10.52 -23.78
C GLY A 14 -15.41 -9.43 -22.85
N LEU A 15 -15.17 -8.22 -23.36
CA LEU A 15 -14.75 -7.07 -22.55
C LEU A 15 -15.86 -6.62 -21.58
N CYS A 16 -17.12 -6.59 -22.03
CA CYS A 16 -18.26 -6.32 -21.14
C CYS A 16 -18.33 -7.34 -19.99
N VAL A 17 -18.24 -8.63 -20.30
CA VAL A 17 -18.26 -9.71 -19.30
C VAL A 17 -17.10 -9.57 -18.33
N ALA A 18 -15.87 -9.37 -18.82
CA ALA A 18 -14.68 -9.21 -17.97
C ALA A 18 -14.80 -7.99 -17.04
N GLY A 19 -15.22 -6.84 -17.57
CA GLY A 19 -15.39 -5.62 -16.79
C GLY A 19 -16.50 -5.73 -15.74
N ALA A 20 -17.65 -6.31 -16.12
CA ALA A 20 -18.76 -6.53 -15.18
C ALA A 20 -18.39 -7.55 -14.11
N ALA A 21 -17.79 -8.68 -14.48
CA ALA A 21 -17.36 -9.71 -13.55
C ALA A 21 -16.35 -9.17 -12.52
N TYR A 22 -15.36 -8.40 -12.97
CA TYR A 22 -14.41 -7.76 -12.07
C TYR A 22 -15.09 -6.73 -11.15
N ALA A 23 -15.94 -5.85 -11.69
CA ALA A 23 -16.64 -4.82 -10.89
C ALA A 23 -17.56 -5.45 -9.83
N CYS A 24 -18.30 -6.51 -10.19
CA CYS A 24 -19.10 -7.28 -9.25
C CYS A 24 -18.23 -7.99 -8.21
N GLY A 25 -17.13 -8.61 -8.63
CA GLY A 25 -16.16 -9.24 -7.73
C GLY A 25 -15.58 -8.25 -6.72
N ALA A 26 -15.24 -7.04 -7.15
CA ALA A 26 -14.76 -5.97 -6.28
C ALA A 26 -15.83 -5.49 -5.29
N ALA A 27 -17.07 -5.35 -5.74
CA ALA A 27 -18.20 -5.00 -4.86
C ALA A 27 -18.47 -6.09 -3.80
N PHE A 28 -18.35 -7.37 -4.18
CA PHE A 28 -18.52 -8.51 -3.28
C PHE A 28 -17.33 -8.69 -2.31
N ALA A 29 -16.10 -8.55 -2.78
CA ALA A 29 -14.90 -8.66 -1.95
C ALA A 29 -14.87 -7.61 -0.83
N LEU A 30 -15.47 -6.44 -1.06
CA LEU A 30 -15.67 -5.42 -0.04
C LEU A 30 -16.56 -5.90 1.13
N GLU A 31 -17.57 -6.72 0.86
CA GLU A 31 -18.46 -7.29 1.89
C GLU A 31 -17.82 -8.46 2.63
N ARG A 32 -17.00 -9.25 1.93
CA ARG A 32 -16.39 -10.47 2.49
C ARG A 32 -15.19 -10.19 3.40
N PHE A 33 -14.56 -9.02 3.29
CA PHE A 33 -13.44 -8.67 4.15
C PHE A 33 -13.93 -8.57 5.59
N GLN A 34 -13.60 -9.60 6.38
CA GLN A 34 -14.28 -9.89 7.64
C GLN A 34 -14.01 -8.82 8.69
N PRO A 35 -15.01 -8.55 9.57
CA PRO A 35 -14.80 -7.71 10.73
C PRO A 35 -13.73 -8.30 11.65
N ARG A 36 -13.10 -7.40 12.39
CA ARG A 36 -12.07 -7.67 13.39
C ARG A 36 -12.43 -8.85 14.30
N LYS A 37 -11.61 -9.88 14.29
CA LYS A 37 -11.67 -10.92 15.33
C LYS A 37 -10.90 -10.43 16.56
N PRO A 38 -11.43 -10.60 17.78
CA PRO A 38 -10.70 -10.27 18.99
C PRO A 38 -9.37 -11.03 19.01
N ALA A 39 -8.30 -10.31 19.35
CA ALA A 39 -6.99 -10.92 19.56
C ALA A 39 -7.08 -12.00 20.65
N PRO A 40 -6.36 -13.13 20.54
CA PRO A 40 -6.17 -14.04 21.66
C PRO A 40 -5.63 -13.27 22.87
N ALA A 41 -6.14 -13.57 24.07
CA ALA A 41 -5.90 -12.77 25.28
C ALA A 41 -4.42 -12.54 25.67
N GLY A 42 -3.47 -13.32 25.13
CA GLY A 42 -2.02 -13.17 25.37
C GLY A 42 -1.22 -12.51 24.24
N ALA A 43 -1.82 -12.25 23.07
CA ALA A 43 -1.16 -11.54 21.97
C ALA A 43 -1.10 -10.03 22.24
N ALA A 44 -2.10 -9.50 22.95
CA ALA A 44 -2.29 -8.06 23.20
C ALA A 44 -1.35 -7.47 24.27
N THR A 45 -0.39 -8.25 24.79
CA THR A 45 0.50 -7.83 25.89
C THR A 45 1.98 -7.94 25.55
N ARG A 46 2.35 -8.34 24.32
CA ARG A 46 3.75 -8.42 23.90
C ARG A 46 4.24 -7.02 23.56
N ALA A 47 5.35 -6.61 24.17
CA ALA A 47 5.92 -5.29 23.91
C ALA A 47 6.29 -5.11 22.42
N VAL A 48 6.10 -3.90 21.89
CA VAL A 48 6.25 -3.58 20.46
C VAL A 48 7.24 -2.45 20.24
N SER A 49 8.15 -2.60 19.28
CA SER A 49 9.00 -1.52 18.77
C SER A 49 8.44 -1.00 17.44
N VAL A 50 7.98 0.26 17.44
CA VAL A 50 7.52 0.93 16.21
C VAL A 50 8.69 1.64 15.54
N LEU A 51 9.01 1.27 14.30
CA LEU A 51 10.12 1.84 13.52
C LEU A 51 9.59 2.79 12.46
N LYS A 52 10.03 4.05 12.52
CA LYS A 52 9.55 5.15 11.69
C LYS A 52 10.72 5.88 11.03
N PRO A 53 11.17 5.45 9.83
CA PRO A 53 12.15 6.22 9.08
C PRO A 53 11.49 7.51 8.57
N LEU A 54 12.05 8.66 8.95
CA LEU A 54 11.59 9.99 8.60
C LEU A 54 12.56 10.66 7.61
N CYS A 55 12.04 11.59 6.81
CA CYS A 55 12.87 12.51 6.04
C CYS A 55 12.02 13.70 5.60
N GLY A 56 12.45 14.92 5.95
CA GLY A 56 11.72 16.15 5.69
C GLY A 56 10.47 16.33 6.56
N ALA A 57 9.84 17.49 6.43
CA ALA A 57 8.60 17.85 7.14
C ALA A 57 7.42 17.81 6.18
N GLU A 58 6.78 16.64 6.08
CA GLU A 58 5.55 16.48 5.30
C GLU A 58 4.40 17.30 5.93
N PRO A 59 3.42 17.80 5.14
CA PRO A 59 2.40 18.74 5.62
C PRO A 59 1.63 18.31 6.88
N ARG A 60 1.55 17.00 7.14
CA ARG A 60 0.79 16.41 8.25
C ARG A 60 1.62 15.54 9.18
N LEU A 61 2.95 15.62 9.07
CA LEU A 61 3.88 14.75 9.79
C LEU A 61 3.56 14.69 11.30
N LEU A 62 3.41 15.85 11.96
CA LEU A 62 3.08 15.91 13.39
C LEU A 62 1.79 15.15 13.71
N SER A 63 0.70 15.42 12.97
CA SER A 63 -0.59 14.77 13.21
C SER A 63 -0.56 13.27 12.96
N ASN A 64 0.26 12.81 12.02
CA ASN A 64 0.41 11.39 11.71
C ASN A 64 1.16 10.67 12.81
N LEU A 65 2.30 11.21 13.21
CA LEU A 65 3.13 10.62 14.26
C LEU A 65 2.46 10.68 15.64
N ASP A 66 1.67 11.70 15.93
CA ASP A 66 0.87 11.81 17.16
C ASP A 66 -0.10 10.63 17.32
N THR A 67 -0.66 10.09 16.23
CA THR A 67 -1.53 8.89 16.32
C THR A 67 -0.80 7.65 16.84
N PHE A 68 0.49 7.51 16.55
CA PHE A 68 1.32 6.41 17.08
C PHE A 68 1.67 6.62 18.56
N CYS A 69 1.65 7.86 19.06
CA CYS A 69 1.89 8.15 20.48
C CYS A 69 0.66 7.85 21.37
N ARG A 70 -0.54 7.82 20.76
CA ARG A 70 -1.83 7.65 21.43
C ARG A 70 -2.39 6.22 21.33
N GLN A 71 -1.53 5.22 21.20
CA GLN A 71 -1.98 3.84 21.11
C GLN A 71 -2.36 3.32 22.50
N THR A 72 -3.40 2.51 22.54
CA THR A 72 -3.94 1.81 23.72
C THR A 72 -3.12 0.59 24.10
N HIS A 73 -2.16 0.19 23.25
CA HIS A 73 -1.25 -0.91 23.55
C HIS A 73 -0.45 -0.60 24.82
N PRO A 74 -0.38 -1.51 25.80
CA PRO A 74 0.11 -1.21 27.14
C PRO A 74 1.63 -0.97 27.19
N ASP A 75 2.40 -1.68 26.35
CA ASP A 75 3.86 -1.62 26.36
C ASP A 75 4.40 -1.48 24.94
N TYR A 76 4.90 -0.29 24.59
CA TYR A 76 5.54 -0.07 23.31
C TYR A 76 6.40 1.20 23.32
N GLU A 77 7.41 1.18 22.46
CA GLU A 77 8.28 2.32 22.15
C GLU A 77 8.14 2.74 20.68
N ILE A 78 8.61 3.95 20.38
CA ILE A 78 8.69 4.45 19.01
C ILE A 78 10.13 4.90 18.75
N VAL A 79 10.73 4.34 17.70
CA VAL A 79 12.06 4.69 17.22
C VAL A 79 11.92 5.44 15.90
N PHE A 80 12.21 6.73 15.93
CA PHE A 80 12.29 7.59 14.77
C PHE A 80 13.73 7.63 14.25
N GLY A 81 13.88 7.55 12.92
CA GLY A 81 15.19 7.67 12.27
C GLY A 81 15.23 8.84 11.32
N VAL A 82 16.28 9.66 11.36
CA VAL A 82 16.58 10.66 10.33
C VAL A 82 18.04 10.50 9.89
N ARG A 83 18.30 10.85 8.63
CA ARG A 83 19.66 10.76 8.07
C ARG A 83 20.50 12.02 8.28
N SER A 84 19.85 13.17 8.42
CA SER A 84 20.52 14.46 8.53
C SER A 84 20.27 15.07 9.91
N PRO A 85 21.30 15.61 10.58
CA PRO A 85 21.13 16.32 11.86
C PRO A 85 20.36 17.64 11.71
N VAL A 86 20.13 18.10 10.48
CA VAL A 86 19.32 19.28 10.16
C VAL A 86 18.00 18.90 9.47
N ASP A 87 17.59 17.63 9.54
CA ASP A 87 16.30 17.21 8.99
C ASP A 87 15.15 17.88 9.77
N PRO A 88 14.22 18.59 9.10
CA PRO A 88 13.15 19.29 9.80
C PRO A 88 12.17 18.35 10.53
N ALA A 89 12.19 17.03 10.26
CA ALA A 89 11.45 16.05 11.04
C ALA A 89 11.88 16.00 12.52
N ILE A 90 13.13 16.39 12.84
CA ILE A 90 13.65 16.43 14.22
C ILE A 90 12.78 17.32 15.10
N ALA A 91 12.45 18.53 14.64
CA ALA A 91 11.62 19.47 15.39
C ALA A 91 10.21 18.90 15.67
N VAL A 92 9.67 18.10 14.76
CA VAL A 92 8.39 17.41 14.93
C VAL A 92 8.50 16.34 16.02
N VAL A 93 9.58 15.54 16.02
CA VAL A 93 9.81 14.51 17.05
C VAL A 93 10.02 15.13 18.44
N GLU A 94 10.74 16.24 18.55
CA GLU A 94 10.89 16.95 19.82
C GLU A 94 9.55 17.52 20.32
N THR A 95 8.71 18.01 19.42
CA THR A 95 7.33 18.41 19.77
C THR A 95 6.53 17.24 20.32
N LEU A 96 6.63 16.05 19.72
CA LEU A 96 5.95 14.84 20.20
C LEU A 96 6.44 14.41 21.58
N ARG A 97 7.75 14.48 21.84
CA ARG A 97 8.33 14.19 23.17
C ARG A 97 7.76 15.10 24.25
N ALA A 98 7.62 16.39 23.94
CA ALA A 98 7.00 17.34 24.86
C ALA A 98 5.50 17.07 25.07
N MET A 99 4.78 16.66 24.03
CA MET A 99 3.35 16.32 24.10
C MET A 99 3.07 15.00 24.84
N HIS A 100 3.99 14.03 24.78
CA HIS A 100 3.82 12.66 25.29
C HIS A 100 5.00 12.25 26.19
N PRO A 101 5.23 12.91 27.34
CA PRO A 101 6.42 12.69 28.17
C PRO A 101 6.50 11.28 28.78
N SER A 102 5.39 10.55 28.85
CA SER A 102 5.34 9.17 29.34
C SER A 102 5.57 8.12 28.25
N ARG A 103 5.64 8.53 26.97
CA ARG A 103 5.89 7.61 25.86
C ARG A 103 7.39 7.47 25.62
N ASP A 104 7.86 6.24 25.48
CA ASP A 104 9.23 6.01 25.06
C ASP A 104 9.40 6.38 23.58
N ILE A 105 10.10 7.49 23.34
CA ILE A 105 10.37 8.03 22.02
C ILE A 105 11.89 8.19 21.87
N THR A 106 12.47 7.37 21.01
CA THR A 106 13.88 7.45 20.62
C THR A 106 13.99 8.10 19.25
N LEU A 107 14.88 9.09 19.13
CA LEU A 107 15.27 9.72 17.87
C LEU A 107 16.72 9.35 17.57
N VAL A 108 16.93 8.67 16.45
CA VAL A 108 18.24 8.28 15.94
C VAL A 108 18.58 9.17 14.75
N VAL A 109 19.75 9.83 14.81
CA VAL A 109 20.30 10.63 13.72
C VAL A 109 21.54 9.90 13.20
N ASP A 110 21.44 9.30 12.02
CA ASP A 110 22.55 8.53 11.45
C ASP A 110 22.61 8.67 9.92
N PRO A 111 23.69 9.28 9.37
CA PRO A 111 23.83 9.49 7.93
C PRO A 111 24.24 8.24 7.15
N SER A 112 24.59 7.14 7.82
CA SER A 112 25.13 5.92 7.22
C SER A 112 24.23 5.39 6.11
N VAL A 113 24.86 4.98 5.00
CA VAL A 113 24.19 4.45 3.80
C VAL A 113 24.61 3.02 3.60
N HIS A 114 23.65 2.11 3.60
CA HIS A 114 23.90 0.66 3.53
C HIS A 114 23.57 0.07 2.16
N GLY A 115 22.85 0.79 1.30
CA GLY A 115 22.49 0.34 -0.04
C GLY A 115 21.80 1.43 -0.85
N SER A 116 21.25 1.05 -2.00
CA SER A 116 20.60 2.00 -2.91
C SER A 116 19.25 2.53 -2.42
N ASN A 117 18.61 1.88 -1.45
CA ASN A 117 17.37 2.35 -0.85
C ASN A 117 17.65 3.15 0.45
N PRO A 118 17.49 4.49 0.44
CA PRO A 118 17.77 5.29 1.63
C PRO A 118 16.73 5.14 2.74
N LYS A 119 15.50 4.68 2.45
CA LYS A 119 14.54 4.27 3.49
C LYS A 119 15.08 3.07 4.26
N VAL A 120 15.55 2.05 3.53
CA VAL A 120 16.11 0.84 4.16
C VAL A 120 17.41 1.14 4.89
N SER A 121 18.27 2.02 4.35
CA SER A 121 19.47 2.45 5.09
C SER A 121 19.10 3.08 6.44
N ASN A 122 18.07 3.91 6.48
CA ASN A 122 17.56 4.48 7.73
C ASN A 122 16.95 3.41 8.66
N LEU A 123 16.21 2.43 8.11
CA LEU A 123 15.69 1.28 8.88
C LEU A 123 16.82 0.48 9.53
N ILE A 124 17.92 0.22 8.82
CA ILE A 124 19.11 -0.46 9.37
C ILE A 124 19.69 0.35 10.54
N ASN A 125 19.85 1.67 10.38
CA ASN A 125 20.42 2.54 11.42
C ASN A 125 19.58 2.53 12.72
N ILE A 126 18.25 2.43 12.62
CA ILE A 126 17.37 2.45 13.79
C ILE A 126 17.07 1.08 14.38
N ALA A 127 17.32 -0.01 13.64
CA ALA A 127 16.94 -1.36 14.06
C ALA A 127 17.63 -1.82 15.35
N SER A 128 18.86 -1.38 15.59
CA SER A 128 19.62 -1.68 16.82
C SER A 128 19.06 -1.02 18.07
N HIS A 129 18.22 0.02 17.91
CA HIS A 129 17.59 0.73 19.01
C HIS A 129 16.21 0.15 19.37
N ALA A 130 15.69 -0.77 18.55
CA ALA A 130 14.48 -1.50 18.83
C ALA A 130 14.74 -2.54 19.94
N ARG A 131 14.07 -2.41 21.09
CA ARG A 131 14.27 -3.26 22.27
C ARG A 131 13.34 -4.47 22.34
N HIS A 132 12.29 -4.50 21.54
CA HIS A 132 11.27 -5.54 21.62
C HIS A 132 11.31 -6.48 20.40
N ASP A 133 10.74 -7.68 20.57
CA ASP A 133 10.75 -8.71 19.52
C ASP A 133 9.65 -8.53 18.49
N TRP A 134 8.60 -7.79 18.79
CA TRP A 134 7.55 -7.48 17.84
C TRP A 134 7.83 -6.11 17.24
N LEU A 135 8.00 -6.07 15.92
CA LEU A 135 8.40 -4.90 15.16
C LEU A 135 7.24 -4.44 14.31
N VAL A 136 6.97 -3.14 14.32
CA VAL A 136 5.98 -2.50 13.43
C VAL A 136 6.66 -1.40 12.65
N LEU A 137 6.76 -1.58 11.34
CA LEU A 137 7.20 -0.55 10.41
C LEU A 137 5.97 0.15 9.83
N ALA A 138 6.01 1.47 9.76
CA ALA A 138 4.99 2.24 9.05
C ALA A 138 5.58 3.53 8.48
N ASP A 139 5.13 3.94 7.30
CA ASP A 139 5.56 5.17 6.64
C ASP A 139 5.14 6.43 7.43
N SER A 140 5.82 7.56 7.19
CA SER A 140 5.63 8.82 7.93
C SER A 140 4.32 9.55 7.62
N ASP A 141 3.73 9.26 6.48
CA ASP A 141 2.44 9.79 6.00
C ASP A 141 1.23 8.98 6.47
N ILE A 142 1.46 7.94 7.29
CA ILE A 142 0.44 7.06 7.81
C ILE A 142 -0.10 7.58 9.14
N SER A 143 -1.41 7.57 9.30
CA SER A 143 -2.08 7.76 10.59
C SER A 143 -2.99 6.59 10.92
N VAL A 144 -3.15 6.31 12.21
CA VAL A 144 -3.76 5.08 12.72
C VAL A 144 -4.75 5.36 13.85
N ASP A 145 -5.66 4.43 14.10
CA ASP A 145 -6.59 4.50 15.23
C ASP A 145 -5.91 4.05 16.54
N PRO A 146 -6.45 4.41 17.73
CA PRO A 146 -5.82 4.13 19.02
C PRO A 146 -5.55 2.65 19.32
N ASP A 147 -6.24 1.71 18.67
CA ASP A 147 -6.12 0.27 18.88
C ASP A 147 -5.34 -0.46 17.78
N TYR A 148 -4.78 0.30 16.85
CA TYR A 148 -4.00 -0.21 15.72
C TYR A 148 -2.89 -1.18 16.13
N LEU A 149 -2.08 -0.86 17.14
CA LEU A 149 -0.98 -1.74 17.55
C LEU A 149 -1.46 -3.09 18.11
N VAL A 150 -2.56 -3.07 18.89
CA VAL A 150 -3.16 -4.30 19.42
C VAL A 150 -3.61 -5.20 18.28
N ASP A 151 -4.27 -4.63 17.28
CA ASP A 151 -4.86 -5.40 16.19
C ASP A 151 -3.86 -5.88 15.15
N VAL A 152 -2.94 -5.01 14.73
CA VAL A 152 -1.97 -5.36 13.70
C VAL A 152 -0.98 -6.41 14.21
N CYS A 153 -0.69 -6.40 15.50
CA CYS A 153 0.21 -7.37 16.10
C CYS A 153 -0.50 -8.68 16.48
N ALA A 154 -1.82 -8.69 16.68
CA ALA A 154 -2.55 -9.88 17.11
C ALA A 154 -2.27 -11.14 16.26
N PRO A 155 -2.19 -11.09 14.91
CA PRO A 155 -1.88 -12.27 14.11
C PRO A 155 -0.46 -12.81 14.30
N LEU A 156 0.49 -12.03 14.84
CA LEU A 156 1.87 -12.47 15.06
C LEU A 156 2.01 -13.53 16.16
N ALA A 157 0.95 -13.74 16.95
CA ALA A 157 0.88 -14.83 17.92
C ALA A 157 0.83 -16.22 17.25
N ASP A 158 0.39 -16.30 16.00
CA ASP A 158 0.52 -17.52 15.20
C ASP A 158 1.95 -17.60 14.63
N PRO A 159 2.74 -18.64 14.99
CA PRO A 159 4.11 -18.79 14.50
C PRO A 159 4.19 -18.93 12.98
N CYS A 160 3.12 -19.39 12.31
CA CYS A 160 3.06 -19.49 10.85
C CYS A 160 2.88 -18.13 10.15
N VAL A 161 2.55 -17.06 10.89
CA VAL A 161 2.48 -15.69 10.34
C VAL A 161 3.87 -15.07 10.36
N GLY A 162 4.35 -14.69 9.17
CA GLY A 162 5.64 -14.02 9.02
C GLY A 162 5.51 -12.50 9.03
N VAL A 163 4.51 -11.97 8.33
CA VAL A 163 4.29 -10.53 8.19
C VAL A 163 2.79 -10.23 8.19
N VAL A 164 2.38 -9.21 8.92
CA VAL A 164 1.06 -8.60 8.84
C VAL A 164 1.16 -7.27 8.11
N THR A 165 0.24 -6.98 7.20
CA THR A 165 0.18 -5.71 6.48
C THR A 165 -1.23 -5.15 6.47
N CYS A 166 -1.37 -3.84 6.34
CA CYS A 166 -2.66 -3.17 6.35
C CYS A 166 -3.04 -2.65 4.96
N LEU A 167 -4.33 -2.70 4.66
CA LEU A 167 -4.88 -1.85 3.60
C LEU A 167 -4.93 -0.41 4.11
N TYR A 168 -5.13 0.54 3.20
CA TYR A 168 -5.20 1.95 3.56
C TYR A 168 -6.25 2.72 2.76
N HIS A 169 -6.78 3.76 3.40
CA HIS A 169 -7.66 4.75 2.84
C HIS A 169 -6.91 6.05 2.55
N ALA A 170 -7.29 6.72 1.47
CA ALA A 170 -6.69 8.00 1.13
C ALA A 170 -7.30 9.13 1.95
N ARG A 171 -6.43 9.93 2.55
CA ARG A 171 -6.80 11.19 3.17
C ARG A 171 -6.29 12.33 2.30
N SER A 172 -7.11 12.68 1.32
CA SER A 172 -6.79 13.73 0.35
C SER A 172 -6.81 15.12 0.98
N ALA A 173 -5.76 15.89 0.73
CA ALA A 173 -5.78 17.34 0.89
C ALA A 173 -6.87 17.96 -0.01
N SER A 174 -7.16 19.24 0.20
CA SER A 174 -8.03 19.99 -0.70
C SER A 174 -7.42 20.05 -2.11
N GLY A 175 -8.28 20.19 -3.12
CA GLY A 175 -7.86 20.29 -4.53
C GLY A 175 -8.28 19.09 -5.38
N PHE A 176 -8.38 19.33 -6.69
CA PHE A 176 -8.82 18.31 -7.65
C PHE A 176 -7.82 17.14 -7.76
N TRP A 177 -6.52 17.44 -7.88
CA TRP A 177 -5.49 16.42 -8.07
C TRP A 177 -5.26 15.55 -6.82
N ALA A 178 -5.38 16.13 -5.62
CA ALA A 178 -5.32 15.37 -4.38
C ALA A 178 -6.51 14.39 -4.26
N ARG A 179 -7.71 14.80 -4.71
CA ARG A 179 -8.88 13.90 -4.79
C ARG A 179 -8.68 12.80 -5.82
N MET A 180 -8.17 13.13 -7.01
CA MET A 180 -7.84 12.13 -8.03
C MET A 180 -6.83 11.09 -7.54
N GLY A 181 -5.80 11.52 -6.80
CA GLY A 181 -4.85 10.61 -6.17
C GLY A 181 -5.46 9.75 -5.06
N GLY A 182 -6.48 10.26 -4.37
CA GLY A 182 -7.25 9.43 -3.43
C GLY A 182 -8.03 8.33 -4.15
N GLU A 183 -8.61 8.64 -5.31
CA GLU A 183 -9.31 7.65 -6.14
C GLU A 183 -8.40 6.59 -6.77
N PHE A 184 -7.09 6.85 -6.92
CA PHE A 184 -6.12 5.78 -7.22
C PHE A 184 -6.15 4.70 -6.14
N ILE A 185 -6.18 5.13 -4.88
CA ILE A 185 -6.12 4.25 -3.71
C ILE A 185 -7.48 3.61 -3.47
N ASP A 186 -8.49 4.42 -3.14
CA ASP A 186 -9.81 3.96 -2.72
C ASP A 186 -10.64 3.40 -3.87
N GLY A 187 -10.46 4.00 -5.06
CA GLY A 187 -11.19 3.62 -6.25
C GLY A 187 -10.62 2.37 -6.92
N TRP A 188 -9.31 2.17 -6.92
CA TRP A 188 -8.69 1.09 -7.70
C TRP A 188 -7.81 0.14 -6.87
N PHE A 189 -6.79 0.65 -6.19
CA PHE A 189 -5.80 -0.19 -5.51
C PHE A 189 -6.43 -1.04 -4.40
N ALA A 190 -7.12 -0.41 -3.45
CA ALA A 190 -7.74 -1.09 -2.32
C ALA A 190 -8.78 -2.16 -2.76
N PRO A 191 -9.72 -1.85 -3.70
CA PRO A 191 -10.58 -2.88 -4.29
C PRO A 191 -9.83 -4.02 -4.98
N SER A 192 -8.78 -3.73 -5.74
CA SER A 192 -7.97 -4.76 -6.43
C SER A 192 -7.31 -5.72 -5.44
N VAL A 193 -6.74 -5.19 -4.36
CA VAL A 193 -6.15 -6.00 -3.28
C VAL A 193 -7.22 -6.88 -2.62
N ARG A 194 -8.40 -6.33 -2.32
CA ARG A 194 -9.51 -7.09 -1.72
C ARG A 194 -9.97 -8.24 -2.62
N VAL A 195 -10.10 -8.01 -3.93
CA VAL A 195 -10.44 -9.07 -4.91
C VAL A 195 -9.37 -10.17 -4.86
N SER A 196 -8.09 -9.80 -4.93
CA SER A 196 -7.01 -10.77 -4.96
C SER A 196 -6.89 -11.55 -3.63
N ALA A 197 -7.09 -10.89 -2.48
CA ALA A 197 -7.16 -11.55 -1.18
C ALA A 197 -8.36 -12.49 -1.04
N ALA A 198 -9.54 -12.09 -1.57
CA ALA A 198 -10.73 -12.95 -1.59
C ALA A 198 -10.55 -14.19 -2.49
N MET A 199 -9.64 -14.13 -3.47
CA MET A 199 -9.20 -15.26 -4.29
C MET A 199 -8.07 -16.09 -3.64
N GLY A 200 -7.70 -15.78 -2.39
CA GLY A 200 -6.72 -16.55 -1.62
C GLY A 200 -5.26 -16.10 -1.80
N SER A 201 -5.00 -15.02 -2.54
CA SER A 201 -3.64 -14.49 -2.66
C SER A 201 -3.12 -13.99 -1.31
N ARG A 202 -1.86 -14.29 -1.03
CA ARG A 202 -1.10 -13.75 0.11
C ARG A 202 0.13 -12.97 -0.35
N ASN A 203 0.24 -12.69 -1.65
CA ASN A 203 1.43 -12.14 -2.28
C ASN A 203 1.44 -10.62 -2.22
N PHE A 204 1.39 -10.08 -1.00
CA PHE A 204 1.36 -8.64 -0.74
C PHE A 204 2.34 -8.26 0.37
N GLY A 205 2.57 -6.96 0.51
CA GLY A 205 3.37 -6.33 1.56
C GLY A 205 3.36 -4.85 1.26
N PHE A 206 2.68 -4.04 2.08
CA PHE A 206 2.45 -2.64 1.81
C PHE A 206 3.16 -1.76 2.85
N GLY A 207 3.96 -0.81 2.40
CA GLY A 207 4.78 0.08 3.24
C GLY A 207 3.99 0.94 4.22
N ALA A 208 2.67 1.08 4.00
CA ALA A 208 1.76 1.70 4.96
C ALA A 208 1.87 1.04 6.35
N THR A 209 2.02 -0.29 6.39
CA THR A 209 2.22 -1.04 7.64
C THR A 209 2.81 -2.41 7.36
N LEU A 210 3.88 -2.77 8.07
CA LEU A 210 4.41 -4.13 8.16
C LEU A 210 4.68 -4.45 9.63
N ALA A 211 3.96 -5.41 10.19
CA ALA A 211 4.26 -5.96 11.51
C ALA A 211 4.88 -7.35 11.35
N LEU A 212 5.95 -7.64 12.09
CA LEU A 212 6.67 -8.91 12.05
C LEU A 212 7.38 -9.16 13.38
N ARG A 213 7.83 -10.40 13.57
CA ARG A 213 8.71 -10.76 14.67
C ARG A 213 10.18 -10.53 14.29
N ARG A 214 11.00 -10.24 15.29
CA ARG A 214 12.45 -10.09 15.16
C ARG A 214 13.10 -11.37 14.66
N ASP A 215 12.64 -12.53 15.12
CA ASP A 215 13.12 -13.83 14.63
C ASP A 215 12.89 -14.00 13.11
N THR A 216 11.71 -13.61 12.61
CA THR A 216 11.40 -13.59 11.17
C THR A 216 12.33 -12.63 10.44
N LEU A 217 12.55 -11.41 10.96
CA LEU A 217 13.47 -10.45 10.36
C LEU A 217 14.90 -11.00 10.29
N SER A 218 15.39 -11.60 11.38
CA SER A 218 16.71 -12.23 11.42
C SER A 218 16.81 -13.40 10.44
N ALA A 219 15.77 -14.25 10.35
CA ALA A 219 15.75 -15.40 9.45
C ALA A 219 15.79 -15.03 7.96
N ILE A 220 15.30 -13.83 7.58
CA ILE A 220 15.39 -13.33 6.21
C ILE A 220 16.69 -12.57 5.91
N GLY A 221 17.60 -12.45 6.90
CA GLY A 221 18.88 -11.75 6.76
C GLY A 221 18.84 -10.27 7.14
N GLY A 222 17.89 -9.86 7.99
CA GLY A 222 17.77 -8.48 8.48
C GLY A 222 17.24 -7.49 7.44
N PHE A 223 17.29 -6.19 7.77
CA PHE A 223 16.96 -5.14 6.80
C PHE A 223 18.04 -5.02 5.71
N GLU A 224 19.24 -5.51 5.97
CA GLU A 224 20.36 -5.61 5.05
C GLU A 224 19.98 -6.38 3.78
N ALA A 225 19.17 -7.43 3.90
CA ALA A 225 18.64 -8.19 2.75
C ALA A 225 17.79 -7.33 1.79
N LEU A 226 17.30 -6.19 2.25
CA LEU A 226 16.42 -5.27 1.52
C LEU A 226 17.16 -4.01 1.03
N ARG A 227 18.43 -3.81 1.38
CA ARG A 227 19.18 -2.55 1.17
C ARG A 227 19.22 -2.05 -0.28
N ASN A 228 19.08 -2.96 -1.24
CA ASN A 228 19.08 -2.68 -2.67
C ASN A 228 17.71 -2.94 -3.36
N ARG A 229 16.66 -3.14 -2.57
CA ARG A 229 15.30 -3.39 -3.07
C ARG A 229 14.51 -2.09 -3.11
N LEU A 230 13.93 -1.76 -4.27
CA LEU A 230 13.08 -0.57 -4.40
C LEU A 230 11.75 -0.73 -3.64
N ALA A 231 11.14 -1.91 -3.72
CA ALA A 231 9.91 -2.26 -3.02
C ALA A 231 10.24 -3.03 -1.73
N ASP A 232 10.84 -2.35 -0.76
CA ASP A 232 11.29 -2.95 0.50
C ASP A 232 10.16 -3.71 1.23
N ASP A 233 8.95 -3.17 1.16
CA ASP A 233 7.73 -3.71 1.75
C ASP A 233 7.31 -5.05 1.16
N PHE A 234 7.22 -5.13 -0.17
CA PHE A 234 6.90 -6.37 -0.86
C PHE A 234 7.98 -7.42 -0.62
N TRP A 235 9.26 -7.03 -0.73
CA TRP A 235 10.38 -7.95 -0.59
C TRP A 235 10.54 -8.48 0.85
N LEU A 236 10.28 -7.66 1.87
CA LEU A 236 10.25 -8.12 3.26
C LEU A 236 9.21 -9.24 3.44
N ALA A 237 7.99 -9.03 2.92
CA ALA A 237 6.94 -10.04 2.99
C ALA A 237 7.24 -11.27 2.11
N GLU A 238 7.84 -11.06 0.94
CA GLU A 238 8.24 -12.14 0.03
C GLU A 238 9.33 -13.04 0.62
N TYR A 239 10.36 -12.46 1.24
CA TYR A 239 11.40 -13.26 1.89
C TYR A 239 10.83 -14.04 3.07
N ALA A 240 9.91 -13.48 3.86
CA ALA A 240 9.22 -14.23 4.90
C ALA A 240 8.41 -15.40 4.32
N ARG A 241 7.68 -15.20 3.20
CA ARG A 241 6.96 -16.28 2.52
C ARG A 241 7.87 -17.38 1.99
N ARG A 242 9.08 -17.05 1.53
CA ARG A 242 10.09 -18.02 1.11
C ARG A 242 10.60 -18.89 2.25
N GLN A 243 10.47 -18.44 3.49
CA GLN A 243 10.71 -19.24 4.70
C GLN A 243 9.50 -20.12 5.09
N GLY A 244 8.48 -20.23 4.23
CA GLY A 244 7.26 -21.01 4.49
C GLY A 244 6.22 -20.28 5.35
N LEU A 245 6.47 -19.03 5.73
CA LEU A 245 5.56 -18.24 6.55
C LEU A 245 4.46 -17.57 5.69
N HIS A 246 3.46 -17.01 6.35
CA HIS A 246 2.31 -16.41 5.71
C HIS A 246 2.30 -14.89 5.87
N THR A 247 1.85 -14.21 4.81
CA THR A 247 1.43 -12.81 4.92
C THR A 247 -0.04 -12.74 5.27
N VAL A 248 -0.38 -11.94 6.28
CA VAL A 248 -1.75 -11.64 6.70
C VAL A 248 -2.11 -10.22 6.29
N LEU A 249 -3.22 -10.05 5.57
CA LEU A 249 -3.83 -8.75 5.36
C LEU A 249 -4.74 -8.45 6.54
N SER A 250 -4.36 -7.47 7.37
CA SER A 250 -5.07 -7.08 8.58
C SER A 250 -6.48 -6.55 8.28
N SER A 251 -7.41 -6.74 9.22
CA SER A 251 -8.72 -6.06 9.20
C SER A 251 -8.60 -4.56 9.44
N VAL A 252 -7.47 -4.10 10.00
CA VAL A 252 -7.18 -2.68 10.20
C VAL A 252 -6.94 -2.02 8.86
N VAL A 253 -7.61 -0.87 8.66
CA VAL A 253 -7.39 -0.01 7.51
C VAL A 253 -6.83 1.31 8.00
N VAL A 254 -5.58 1.61 7.63
CA VAL A 254 -4.90 2.84 8.05
C VAL A 254 -5.19 3.98 7.08
N HIS A 255 -4.78 5.21 7.41
CA HIS A 255 -4.93 6.35 6.51
C HIS A 255 -3.57 6.80 5.97
N THR A 256 -3.48 7.08 4.67
CA THR A 256 -2.29 7.68 4.01
C THR A 256 -2.66 9.04 3.43
N ASP A 257 -1.75 10.00 3.53
CA ASP A 257 -1.99 11.34 3.02
C ASP A 257 -1.79 11.44 1.50
N VAL A 258 -2.72 12.14 0.84
CA VAL A 258 -2.59 12.49 -0.58
C VAL A 258 -2.54 14.00 -0.71
N THR A 259 -1.37 14.55 -1.01
CA THR A 259 -1.11 16.00 -0.91
C THR A 259 -0.79 16.66 -2.26
N GLU A 260 -0.78 15.90 -3.36
CA GLU A 260 -0.37 16.38 -4.67
C GLU A 260 -1.37 17.40 -5.23
N GLN A 261 -0.92 18.65 -5.34
CA GLN A 261 -1.74 19.75 -5.87
C GLN A 261 -1.62 19.93 -7.39
N ARG A 262 -0.64 19.28 -8.03
CA ARG A 262 -0.35 19.44 -9.46
C ARG A 262 -0.36 18.10 -10.18
N PHE A 263 -0.93 18.07 -11.38
CA PHE A 263 -0.97 16.87 -12.23
C PHE A 263 0.39 16.21 -12.39
N ALA A 264 1.45 16.97 -12.66
CA ALA A 264 2.79 16.43 -12.86
C ALA A 264 3.30 15.63 -11.64
N HIS A 265 3.05 16.12 -10.42
CA HIS A 265 3.46 15.43 -9.20
C HIS A 265 2.64 14.16 -8.97
N LEU A 266 1.33 14.23 -9.20
CA LEU A 266 0.44 13.08 -9.14
C LEU A 266 0.88 11.99 -10.12
N TRP A 267 1.10 12.38 -11.38
CA TRP A 267 1.55 11.50 -12.45
C TRP A 267 2.88 10.82 -12.10
N GLN A 268 3.88 11.57 -11.63
CA GLN A 268 5.17 11.02 -11.22
C GLN A 268 5.03 9.99 -10.09
N ARG A 269 4.21 10.30 -9.08
CA ARG A 269 3.97 9.40 -7.95
C ARG A 269 3.32 8.09 -8.39
N GLU A 270 2.27 8.18 -9.19
CA GLU A 270 1.49 7.02 -9.61
C GLU A 270 2.22 6.17 -10.65
N ILE A 271 2.97 6.79 -11.58
CA ILE A 271 3.85 6.07 -12.50
C ILE A 271 4.94 5.30 -11.75
N ARG A 272 5.52 5.89 -10.71
CA ARG A 272 6.49 5.18 -9.86
C ARG A 272 5.86 3.91 -9.28
N TRP A 273 4.67 4.00 -8.69
CA TRP A 273 3.98 2.84 -8.14
C TRP A 273 3.65 1.78 -9.20
N LEU A 274 3.11 2.19 -10.36
CA LEU A 274 2.79 1.24 -11.44
C LEU A 274 4.04 0.56 -12.00
N ARG A 275 5.13 1.30 -12.19
CA ARG A 275 6.43 0.73 -12.60
C ARG A 275 6.97 -0.26 -11.58
N THR A 276 6.85 0.05 -10.28
CA THR A 276 7.19 -0.90 -9.21
C THR A 276 6.33 -2.16 -9.29
N ILE A 277 5.02 -2.05 -9.48
CA ILE A 277 4.15 -3.24 -9.64
C ILE A 277 4.56 -4.06 -10.86
N ARG A 278 4.92 -3.40 -11.97
CA ARG A 278 5.41 -4.06 -13.20
C ARG A 278 6.67 -4.87 -12.96
N THR A 279 7.63 -4.37 -12.18
CA THR A 279 8.87 -5.13 -11.91
C THR A 279 8.62 -6.32 -11.01
N LEU A 280 7.68 -6.22 -10.07
CA LEU A 280 7.35 -7.30 -9.14
C LEU A 280 6.54 -8.43 -9.79
N ASN A 281 5.60 -8.10 -10.67
CA ASN A 281 4.74 -9.07 -11.33
C ASN A 281 4.45 -8.64 -12.79
N PRO A 282 5.38 -8.87 -13.73
CA PRO A 282 5.25 -8.38 -15.11
C PRO A 282 4.06 -8.99 -15.84
N VAL A 283 3.77 -10.28 -15.62
CA VAL A 283 2.63 -10.96 -16.24
C VAL A 283 1.31 -10.43 -15.68
N GLY A 284 1.18 -10.35 -14.35
CA GLY A 284 -0.01 -9.77 -13.72
C GLY A 284 -0.22 -8.31 -14.11
N PHE A 285 0.87 -7.53 -14.22
CA PHE A 285 0.82 -6.14 -14.67
C PHE A 285 0.36 -6.02 -16.13
N ALA A 286 0.74 -6.95 -17.01
CA ALA A 286 0.27 -6.97 -18.40
C ALA A 286 -1.26 -7.14 -18.52
N PHE A 287 -1.89 -7.81 -17.54
CA PHE A 287 -3.34 -8.03 -17.52
C PHE A 287 -4.10 -7.15 -16.52
N VAL A 288 -3.43 -6.21 -15.84
CA VAL A 288 -4.09 -5.34 -14.84
C VAL A 288 -5.17 -4.44 -15.46
N PHE A 289 -5.16 -4.22 -16.79
CA PHE A 289 -6.18 -3.45 -17.48
C PHE A 289 -7.60 -4.02 -17.32
N VAL A 290 -7.74 -5.31 -17.00
CA VAL A 290 -9.04 -5.94 -16.68
C VAL A 290 -9.69 -5.27 -15.45
N THR A 291 -8.89 -4.64 -14.59
CA THR A 291 -9.36 -3.92 -13.41
C THR A 291 -9.85 -2.49 -13.72
N PHE A 292 -9.59 -1.96 -14.92
CA PHE A 292 -9.97 -0.62 -15.34
C PHE A 292 -11.41 -0.62 -15.85
N SER A 293 -12.35 -0.75 -14.92
CA SER A 293 -13.75 -1.09 -15.21
C SER A 293 -14.40 -0.14 -16.21
N TRP A 294 -14.22 1.19 -16.06
CA TRP A 294 -14.87 2.16 -16.97
C TRP A 294 -14.39 2.09 -18.42
N PRO A 295 -13.07 2.18 -18.73
CA PRO A 295 -12.57 2.01 -20.09
C PRO A 295 -12.98 0.67 -20.70
N LEU A 296 -12.92 -0.42 -19.92
CA LEU A 296 -13.22 -1.76 -20.41
C LEU A 296 -14.69 -1.95 -20.77
N ILE A 297 -15.58 -1.49 -19.89
CA ILE A 297 -17.04 -1.53 -20.10
C ILE A 297 -17.45 -0.64 -21.28
N ALA A 298 -16.89 0.58 -21.36
CA ALA A 298 -17.19 1.50 -22.45
C ALA A 298 -16.73 0.95 -23.81
N LEU A 299 -15.50 0.43 -23.88
CA LEU A 299 -14.97 -0.20 -25.09
C LEU A 299 -15.78 -1.43 -25.49
N GLY A 300 -16.10 -2.30 -24.52
CA GLY A 300 -16.93 -3.48 -24.76
C GLY A 300 -18.32 -3.13 -25.31
N ALA A 301 -18.98 -2.14 -24.72
CA ALA A 301 -20.30 -1.68 -25.17
C ALA A 301 -20.24 -1.13 -26.60
N CYS A 302 -19.23 -0.31 -26.91
CA CYS A 302 -19.00 0.23 -28.26
C CYS A 302 -18.77 -0.87 -29.31
N LEU A 303 -18.02 -1.93 -28.97
CA LEU A 303 -17.69 -2.99 -29.92
C LEU A 303 -18.77 -4.07 -30.07
N SER A 304 -19.59 -4.30 -29.03
CA SER A 304 -20.57 -5.40 -29.02
C SER A 304 -21.79 -5.16 -29.92
N HIS A 305 -22.24 -3.90 -30.06
CA HIS A 305 -23.45 -3.48 -30.79
C HIS A 305 -24.71 -4.34 -30.54
N ALA A 306 -24.79 -5.02 -29.38
CA ALA A 306 -25.83 -5.98 -29.06
C ALA A 306 -26.50 -5.64 -27.73
N THR A 307 -27.82 -5.80 -27.65
CA THR A 307 -28.62 -5.54 -26.43
C THR A 307 -28.07 -6.25 -25.18
N PRO A 308 -27.63 -7.53 -25.24
CA PRO A 308 -27.02 -8.19 -24.08
C PRO A 308 -25.71 -7.53 -23.62
N GLY A 309 -24.90 -6.99 -24.53
CA GLY A 309 -23.66 -6.29 -24.21
C GLY A 309 -23.92 -5.02 -23.40
N PHE A 310 -24.91 -4.22 -23.80
CA PHE A 310 -25.34 -3.04 -23.04
C PHE A 310 -25.90 -3.38 -21.67
N ALA A 311 -26.65 -4.47 -21.53
CA ALA A 311 -27.17 -4.92 -20.23
C ALA A 311 -26.03 -5.30 -19.27
N ILE A 312 -25.04 -6.08 -19.74
CA ILE A 312 -23.86 -6.47 -18.96
C ILE A 312 -23.02 -5.25 -18.59
N ALA A 313 -22.82 -4.33 -19.55
CA ALA A 313 -22.15 -3.05 -19.30
C ALA A 313 -22.86 -2.24 -18.20
N GLY A 314 -24.20 -2.18 -18.22
CA GLY A 314 -25.01 -1.55 -17.20
C GLY A 314 -24.83 -2.17 -15.81
N ILE A 315 -24.78 -3.50 -15.72
CA ILE A 315 -24.49 -4.23 -14.47
C ILE A 315 -23.10 -3.86 -13.93
N GLY A 316 -22.08 -3.88 -14.79
CA GLY A 316 -20.72 -3.51 -14.40
C GLY A 316 -20.61 -2.05 -13.91
N ALA A 317 -21.26 -1.12 -14.62
CA ALA A 317 -21.32 0.29 -14.22
C ALA A 317 -22.03 0.47 -12.87
N ALA A 318 -23.17 -0.20 -12.67
CA ALA A 318 -23.89 -0.18 -11.39
C ALA A 318 -23.04 -0.75 -10.25
N ALA A 319 -22.39 -1.90 -10.46
CA ALA A 319 -21.50 -2.50 -9.47
C ALA A 319 -20.33 -1.56 -9.11
N ARG A 320 -19.78 -0.85 -10.09
CA ARG A 320 -18.70 0.13 -9.87
C ARG A 320 -19.17 1.33 -9.05
N LEU A 321 -20.35 1.86 -9.35
CA LEU A 321 -20.96 2.94 -8.57
C LEU A 321 -21.25 2.51 -7.14
N VAL A 322 -21.81 1.32 -6.94
CA VAL A 322 -22.09 0.75 -5.61
C VAL A 322 -20.80 0.54 -4.82
N SER A 323 -19.76 -0.05 -5.44
CA SER A 323 -18.46 -0.26 -4.79
C SER A 323 -17.86 1.06 -4.31
N ARG A 324 -17.85 2.10 -5.16
CA ARG A 324 -17.33 3.43 -4.79
C ARG A 324 -18.18 4.09 -3.70
N TRP A 325 -19.50 3.97 -3.80
CA TRP A 325 -20.39 4.49 -2.76
C TRP A 325 -20.12 3.85 -1.40
N ARG A 326 -19.98 2.52 -1.35
CA ARG A 326 -19.71 1.77 -0.13
C ARG A 326 -18.33 2.05 0.45
N THR A 327 -17.29 2.10 -0.39
CA THR A 327 -15.93 2.42 0.06
C THR A 327 -15.89 3.80 0.73
N ARG A 328 -16.57 4.78 0.14
CA ARG A 328 -16.62 6.14 0.67
C ARG A 328 -17.47 6.25 1.94
N ALA A 329 -18.61 5.55 1.97
CA ALA A 329 -19.47 5.48 3.16
C ALA A 329 -18.80 4.79 4.37
N ARG A 330 -17.79 3.95 4.14
CA ARG A 330 -16.98 3.30 5.19
C ARG A 330 -15.79 4.12 5.66
N GLY A 331 -15.39 5.16 4.92
CA GLY A 331 -14.32 6.06 5.33
C GLY A 331 -14.84 7.24 6.14
N ASP A 332 -13.92 8.04 6.69
CA ASP A 332 -14.23 9.17 7.57
C ASP A 332 -14.83 10.40 6.85
N ALA A 333 -14.97 10.34 5.52
CA ALA A 333 -15.37 11.48 4.69
C ALA A 333 -16.90 11.66 4.54
N GLY A 334 -17.72 10.77 5.12
CA GLY A 334 -19.17 10.79 4.98
C GLY A 334 -19.69 10.29 3.62
N PRO A 335 -21.00 10.44 3.32
CA PRO A 335 -21.58 9.91 2.09
C PRO A 335 -20.97 10.59 0.85
N PRO A 336 -20.75 9.83 -0.24
CA PRO A 336 -20.14 10.36 -1.46
C PRO A 336 -21.00 11.46 -2.08
N ARG A 337 -20.37 12.55 -2.53
CA ARG A 337 -21.05 13.54 -3.36
C ARG A 337 -21.22 12.98 -4.77
N LEU A 338 -22.24 13.46 -5.51
CA LEU A 338 -22.44 13.07 -6.91
C LEU A 338 -21.18 13.31 -7.76
N LEU A 339 -20.46 14.40 -7.48
CA LEU A 339 -19.19 14.72 -8.12
C LEU A 339 -18.13 13.64 -7.88
N ASP A 340 -18.05 13.07 -6.67
CA ASP A 340 -17.07 12.02 -6.34
C ASP A 340 -17.36 10.75 -7.17
N LEU A 341 -18.64 10.42 -7.35
CA LEU A 341 -19.06 9.32 -8.22
C LEU A 341 -18.73 9.61 -9.70
N ALA A 342 -18.86 10.86 -10.15
CA ALA A 342 -18.51 11.26 -11.52
C ALA A 342 -17.00 11.21 -11.83
N LEU A 343 -16.11 11.22 -10.82
CA LEU A 343 -14.66 11.14 -11.04
C LEU A 343 -14.16 9.76 -11.49
N GLY A 344 -14.99 8.72 -11.39
CA GLY A 344 -14.59 7.32 -11.63
C GLY A 344 -14.11 7.07 -13.06
N PRO A 345 -14.90 7.42 -14.08
CA PRO A 345 -14.48 7.28 -15.47
C PRO A 345 -13.18 8.05 -15.76
N ILE A 346 -13.05 9.28 -15.28
CA ILE A 346 -11.85 10.10 -15.46
C ILE A 346 -10.64 9.43 -14.80
N ARG A 347 -10.81 8.89 -13.59
CA ARG A 347 -9.75 8.19 -12.87
C ARG A 347 -9.31 6.91 -13.55
N ASP A 348 -10.25 6.05 -13.95
CA ASP A 348 -9.91 4.79 -14.62
C ASP A 348 -9.27 5.04 -16.01
N LEU A 349 -9.67 6.11 -16.72
CA LEU A 349 -9.00 6.54 -17.96
C LEU A 349 -7.57 7.02 -17.70
N LEU A 350 -7.37 7.84 -16.66
CA LEU A 350 -6.04 8.29 -16.26
C LEU A 350 -5.16 7.09 -15.86
N LEU A 351 -5.71 6.13 -15.13
CA LEU A 351 -5.04 4.89 -14.77
C LEU A 351 -4.65 4.06 -15.99
N ALA A 352 -5.53 3.95 -16.99
CA ALA A 352 -5.22 3.28 -18.25
C ALA A 352 -4.06 3.96 -19.01
N ALA A 353 -4.07 5.29 -19.08
CA ALA A 353 -2.98 6.06 -19.68
C ALA A 353 -1.65 5.87 -18.90
N GLN A 354 -1.71 5.87 -17.58
CA GLN A 354 -0.54 5.64 -16.72
C GLN A 354 -0.01 4.22 -16.84
N TRP A 355 -0.89 3.22 -16.96
CA TRP A 355 -0.52 1.83 -17.19
C TRP A 355 0.25 1.66 -18.51
N ILE A 356 -0.24 2.26 -19.60
CA ILE A 356 0.48 2.28 -20.90
C ILE A 356 1.85 2.95 -20.73
N ALA A 357 1.91 4.11 -20.08
CA ALA A 357 3.16 4.84 -19.86
C ALA A 357 4.13 4.11 -18.92
N ALA A 358 3.64 3.26 -18.01
CA ALA A 358 4.46 2.52 -17.06
C ALA A 358 5.21 1.35 -17.71
N PHE A 359 4.84 0.89 -18.91
CA PHE A 359 5.63 -0.06 -19.68
C PHE A 359 6.96 0.53 -20.18
N THR A 360 7.04 1.85 -20.32
CA THR A 360 8.26 2.54 -20.71
C THR A 360 8.97 3.07 -19.46
N GLY A 361 10.30 3.22 -19.56
CA GLY A 361 11.14 3.71 -18.47
C GLY A 361 11.60 2.64 -17.48
N ASP A 362 12.86 2.76 -17.10
CA ASP A 362 13.64 1.90 -16.22
C ASP A 362 14.04 2.60 -14.91
N HIS A 363 13.61 3.85 -14.72
CA HIS A 363 13.91 4.67 -13.54
C HIS A 363 12.64 5.28 -12.93
N VAL A 364 12.69 5.56 -11.64
CA VAL A 364 11.66 6.29 -10.90
C VAL A 364 12.28 7.43 -10.10
N LEU A 365 11.59 8.57 -10.09
CA LEU A 365 11.95 9.70 -9.23
C LEU A 365 11.33 9.49 -7.86
N TRP A 366 12.16 9.45 -6.83
CA TRP A 366 11.73 9.45 -5.43
C TRP A 366 12.47 10.56 -4.67
N ARG A 367 11.71 11.56 -4.20
CA ARG A 367 12.22 12.73 -3.46
C ARG A 367 13.44 13.37 -4.13
N ASN A 368 13.31 13.66 -5.43
CA ASN A 368 14.34 14.23 -6.33
C ASN A 368 15.58 13.34 -6.57
N THR A 369 15.56 12.08 -6.13
CA THR A 369 16.57 11.07 -6.45
C THR A 369 16.04 10.14 -7.52
N SER A 370 16.83 9.89 -8.57
CA SER A 370 16.50 8.86 -9.57
C SER A 370 16.95 7.50 -9.05
N LEU A 371 16.02 6.56 -8.93
CA LEU A 371 16.28 5.18 -8.55
C LEU A 371 16.01 4.26 -9.75
N SER A 372 16.92 3.32 -9.98
CA SER A 372 16.71 2.26 -10.97
C SER A 372 15.58 1.33 -10.51
N LEU A 373 14.75 0.89 -11.46
CA LEU A 373 13.73 -0.12 -11.27
C LEU A 373 14.31 -1.53 -11.12
N HIS A 374 15.52 -1.74 -11.64
CA HIS A 374 16.22 -3.00 -11.50
C HIS A 374 16.96 -3.00 -10.17
N ASP A 375 16.50 -3.85 -9.25
CA ASP A 375 17.22 -4.12 -8.02
C ASP A 375 18.64 -4.56 -8.37
N LYS A 376 19.64 -3.94 -7.74
CA LYS A 376 21.02 -4.41 -7.90
C LYS A 376 21.09 -5.81 -7.28
N ALA A 377 21.68 -6.76 -8.01
CA ALA A 377 21.87 -8.12 -7.52
C ALA A 377 22.48 -8.08 -6.11
N VAL A 378 21.94 -8.91 -5.21
CA VAL A 378 22.61 -9.19 -3.95
C VAL A 378 23.92 -9.86 -4.34
N ASP A 379 25.04 -9.25 -3.99
CA ASP A 379 26.33 -9.88 -4.17
C ASP A 379 26.34 -11.17 -3.35
N THR A 380 26.31 -12.30 -4.04
CA THR A 380 26.25 -13.64 -3.45
C THR A 380 27.66 -14.21 -3.24
N SER A 381 28.71 -13.40 -3.45
CA SER A 381 30.11 -13.85 -3.36
C SER A 381 30.65 -14.03 -1.93
N HIS A 382 29.82 -13.90 -0.89
CA HIS A 382 30.21 -14.24 0.48
C HIS A 382 29.22 -15.19 1.16
N PRO A 383 29.27 -16.50 0.87
CA PRO A 383 28.76 -17.50 1.80
C PRO A 383 29.78 -17.65 2.95
N ASN A 384 29.32 -17.43 4.18
CA ASN A 384 30.02 -17.68 5.44
C ASN A 384 31.25 -16.81 5.77
N ALA A 385 31.03 -15.81 6.61
CA ALA A 385 32.05 -15.27 7.50
C ALA A 385 31.42 -14.99 8.88
N PHE A 386 30.85 -16.03 9.49
CA PHE A 386 30.56 -16.10 10.92
C PHE A 386 30.69 -17.58 11.32
N GLU A 387 31.94 -18.01 11.50
CA GLU A 387 32.29 -18.99 12.53
C GLU A 387 32.69 -18.22 13.80
#